data_AF-A0A2D8BVW5-F1
#
_entry.id   AF-A0A2D8BVW5-F1
#
_cell.length_a   1.000
_cell.length_b   1.000
_cell.length_c   1.000
_cell.angle_alpha   90.00
_cell.angle_beta   90.00
_cell.angle_gamma   90.00
#
_symmetry.space_group_name_H-M   'P 1'
#
loop_
_entity.id
_entity.type
_entity.pdbx_description
1 polymer ?
#
loop_
_entity_poly.entity_id
_entity_poly.type
_entity_poly.pdbx_seq_one_letter_code
_entity_poly.pdbx_strand_id
1 'polypeptide(L)'
;MDLEAESAVSVDTGKLKDISTSCKKLLETQKEIDKMEDALKELKEEERIISEETIPNLMQEAGVSMIKTEDGKTVQVSQFYAARIPQSKQGEAFDWLRENGAGDMIKNIVSCNFGRAEDGQATDLVADLQSKGLNVSQKMKVEPMTLKSYVKTEIEKGRSVPMDLFGVYVANKTTIK
;
A
#
# COMPACT_ATOMS: atom_id res chain seq x y z
N MET A 1 1.35 24.66 -44.63
CA MET A 1 0.55 23.67 -45.37
C MET A 1 0.75 22.35 -44.68
N ASP A 2 -0.16 21.82 -43.88
CA ASP A 2 -1.53 22.23 -43.59
C ASP A 2 -1.78 22.05 -42.10
N LEU A 3 -2.14 23.17 -41.47
CA LEU A 3 -2.64 23.23 -40.10
C LEU A 3 -4.16 23.36 -40.16
N GLU A 4 -4.83 22.69 -41.11
CA GLU A 4 -6.29 22.74 -41.23
C GLU A 4 -6.84 21.39 -41.71
N ALA A 5 -7.00 20.50 -40.75
CA ALA A 5 -8.09 19.53 -40.77
C ALA A 5 -8.61 19.34 -39.35
N GLU A 6 -8.81 20.45 -38.63
CA GLU A 6 -9.73 20.48 -37.52
C GLU A 6 -11.12 20.18 -38.09
N SER A 7 -11.64 19.01 -37.72
CA SER A 7 -13.02 18.67 -37.98
C SER A 7 -13.88 19.75 -37.33
N ALA A 8 -14.58 20.57 -38.13
CA ALA A 8 -15.55 21.53 -37.66
C ALA A 8 -16.74 20.77 -37.03
N VAL A 9 -16.56 20.31 -35.80
CA VAL A 9 -17.64 19.87 -34.93
C VAL A 9 -18.30 21.14 -34.43
N SER A 10 -19.55 21.38 -34.81
CA SER A 10 -20.39 22.37 -34.13
C SER A 10 -20.54 21.94 -32.68
N VAL A 11 -19.65 22.41 -31.81
CA VAL A 11 -19.65 22.00 -30.41
C VAL A 11 -20.83 22.69 -29.74
N ASP A 12 -21.81 21.89 -29.33
CA ASP A 12 -22.95 22.34 -28.54
C ASP A 12 -22.44 23.04 -27.27
N THR A 13 -22.68 24.35 -27.19
CA THR A 13 -22.20 25.22 -26.12
C THR A 13 -22.72 24.76 -24.74
N GLY A 14 -23.85 24.04 -24.70
CA GLY A 14 -24.34 23.39 -23.49
C GLY A 14 -23.43 22.27 -22.98
N LYS A 15 -22.94 21.39 -23.87
CA LYS A 15 -22.04 20.29 -23.52
C LYS A 15 -20.67 20.76 -23.04
N LEU A 16 -20.18 21.88 -23.57
CA LEU A 16 -18.94 22.51 -23.08
C LEU A 16 -19.07 23.00 -21.63
N LYS A 17 -20.24 23.50 -21.25
CA LYS A 17 -20.53 23.93 -19.87
C LYS A 17 -20.57 22.75 -18.91
N ASP A 18 -21.12 21.61 -19.32
CA ASP A 18 -21.17 20.39 -18.51
C ASP A 18 -19.77 19.79 -18.29
N ILE A 19 -18.92 19.81 -19.33
CA ILE A 19 -17.51 19.42 -19.22
C ILE A 19 -16.77 20.36 -18.25
N SER A 20 -16.93 21.67 -18.39
CA SER A 20 -16.29 22.64 -17.49
C SER A 20 -16.70 22.45 -16.03
N THR A 21 -18.00 22.24 -15.78
CA THR A 21 -18.54 21.96 -14.44
C THR A 21 -17.96 20.68 -13.87
N SER A 22 -17.88 19.61 -14.67
CA SER A 22 -17.33 18.32 -14.26
C SER A 22 -15.83 18.39 -13.95
N CYS A 23 -15.05 19.13 -14.75
CA CYS A 23 -13.63 19.35 -14.50
C CYS A 23 -13.40 20.15 -13.20
N LYS A 24 -14.22 21.18 -12.94
CA LYS A 24 -14.16 21.93 -11.68
C LYS A 24 -14.45 21.03 -10.48
N LYS A 25 -15.53 20.24 -10.56
CA LYS A 25 -15.89 19.28 -9.51
C LYS A 25 -14.76 18.27 -9.25
N LEU A 26 -14.12 17.74 -10.30
CA LEU A 26 -12.99 16.82 -10.15
C LEU A 26 -11.83 17.47 -9.38
N LEU A 27 -11.46 18.71 -9.70
CA LEU A 27 -10.41 19.45 -9.01
C LEU A 27 -10.79 19.78 -7.56
N GLU A 28 -12.04 20.13 -7.30
CA GLU A 28 -12.55 20.37 -5.95
C GLU A 28 -12.50 19.09 -5.11
N THR A 29 -12.97 17.96 -5.66
CA THR A 29 -12.90 16.66 -4.98
C THR A 29 -11.46 16.24 -4.70
N GLN A 30 -10.52 16.46 -5.63
CA GLN A 30 -9.09 16.17 -5.39
C GLN A 30 -8.53 17.01 -4.24
N LYS A 31 -8.83 18.31 -4.21
CA LYS A 31 -8.41 19.19 -3.11
C LYS A 31 -9.04 18.80 -1.76
N GLU A 32 -10.28 18.33 -1.76
CA GLU A 32 -10.95 17.85 -0.55
C GLU A 32 -10.31 16.55 -0.05
N ILE A 33 -9.94 15.62 -0.94
CA ILE A 33 -9.20 14.41 -0.59
C ILE A 33 -7.88 14.78 0.11
N ASP A 34 -7.07 15.64 -0.51
CA ASP A 34 -5.77 16.03 0.05
C ASP A 34 -5.94 16.66 1.45
N LYS A 35 -6.91 17.56 1.62
CA LYS A 35 -7.22 18.16 2.93
C LYS A 35 -7.64 17.12 3.98
N MET A 36 -8.45 16.15 3.59
CA MET A 36 -8.92 15.10 4.49
C MET A 36 -7.79 14.13 4.86
N GLU A 37 -6.84 13.87 3.95
CA GLU A 37 -5.65 13.07 4.26
C GLU A 37 -4.76 13.76 5.28
N ASP A 38 -4.56 15.08 5.16
CA ASP A 38 -3.81 15.88 6.14
C ASP A 38 -4.54 15.90 7.50
N ALA A 39 -5.85 16.18 7.52
CA ALA A 39 -6.64 16.17 8.74
C ALA A 39 -6.65 14.80 9.43
N LEU A 40 -6.71 13.70 8.66
CA LEU A 40 -6.64 12.35 9.18
C LEU A 40 -5.29 12.07 9.86
N LYS A 41 -4.20 12.63 9.32
CA LYS A 41 -2.87 12.50 9.92
C LYS A 41 -2.79 13.23 11.26
N GLU A 42 -3.34 14.43 11.34
CA GLU A 42 -3.41 15.21 12.59
C GLU A 42 -4.24 14.50 13.66
N LEU A 43 -5.44 14.02 13.30
CA LEU A 43 -6.33 13.29 14.23
C LEU A 43 -5.69 12.01 14.76
N LYS A 44 -4.92 11.29 13.94
CA LYS A 44 -4.18 10.09 14.39
C LYS A 44 -3.10 10.42 15.40
N GLU A 45 -2.41 11.55 15.23
CA GLU A 45 -1.41 11.97 16.20
C GLU A 45 -2.07 12.46 17.51
N GLU A 46 -3.17 13.19 17.40
CA GLU A 46 -3.96 13.61 18.57
C GLU A 46 -4.51 12.40 19.34
N GLU A 47 -5.08 11.41 18.65
CA GLU A 47 -5.53 10.14 19.25
C GLU A 47 -4.39 9.44 20.00
N ARG A 48 -3.19 9.41 19.40
CA ARG A 48 -1.99 8.82 20.01
C ARG A 48 -1.61 9.56 21.30
N ILE A 49 -1.52 10.89 21.26
CA ILE A 49 -1.18 11.72 22.44
C ILE A 49 -2.23 11.54 23.55
N ILE A 50 -3.52 11.47 23.20
CA ILE A 50 -4.59 11.29 24.17
C ILE A 50 -4.50 9.91 24.83
N SER A 51 -4.33 8.85 24.03
CA SER A 51 -4.38 7.46 24.51
C SER A 51 -3.09 6.99 25.19
N GLU A 52 -1.92 7.44 24.73
CA GLU A 52 -0.62 6.98 25.23
C GLU A 52 -0.03 7.90 26.32
N GLU A 53 -0.44 9.17 26.38
CA GLU A 53 0.14 10.14 27.31
C GLU A 53 -0.93 10.77 28.22
N THR A 54 -1.94 11.43 27.64
CA THR A 54 -2.89 12.27 28.39
C THR A 54 -3.73 11.45 29.37
N ILE A 55 -4.42 10.41 28.89
CA ILE A 55 -5.27 9.56 29.73
C ILE A 55 -4.43 8.82 30.78
N PRO A 56 -3.31 8.16 30.43
CA PRO A 56 -2.42 7.54 31.43
C PRO A 56 -1.96 8.51 32.53
N ASN A 57 -1.55 9.73 32.18
CA ASN A 57 -1.10 10.73 33.16
C ASN A 57 -2.23 11.15 34.09
N LEU A 58 -3.43 11.46 33.56
CA LEU A 58 -4.59 11.83 34.37
C LEU A 58 -5.02 10.70 35.31
N MET A 59 -5.00 9.45 34.83
CA MET A 59 -5.33 8.28 35.64
C MET A 59 -4.28 8.05 36.74
N GLN A 60 -3.00 8.27 36.45
CA GLN A 60 -1.92 8.22 37.44
C GLN A 60 -2.07 9.31 38.51
N GLU A 61 -2.36 10.56 38.12
CA GLU A 61 -2.62 11.67 39.04
C GLU A 61 -3.81 11.39 39.96
N ALA A 62 -4.87 10.77 39.42
CA ALA A 62 -6.04 10.34 40.17
C ALA A 62 -5.81 9.07 41.02
N GLY A 63 -4.65 8.41 40.89
CA GLY A 63 -4.31 7.19 41.62
C GLY A 63 -5.15 5.97 41.22
N VAL A 64 -5.73 5.96 40.03
CA VAL A 64 -6.60 4.88 39.53
C VAL A 64 -6.01 4.26 38.27
N SER A 65 -6.01 2.93 38.19
CA SER A 65 -5.60 2.20 36.97
C SER A 65 -6.78 1.74 36.12
N MET A 66 -8.01 1.86 36.65
CA MET A 66 -9.25 1.50 35.99
C MET A 66 -10.39 2.39 36.47
N ILE A 67 -11.19 2.91 35.54
CA ILE A 67 -12.43 3.66 35.82
C ILE A 67 -13.59 3.08 35.00
N LYS A 68 -14.81 3.28 35.50
CA LYS A 68 -16.04 2.98 34.77
C LYS A 68 -16.75 4.29 34.46
N THR A 69 -17.05 4.54 33.19
CA THR A 69 -17.75 5.75 32.75
C THR A 69 -19.24 5.66 33.05
N GLU A 70 -19.93 6.80 33.04
CA GLU A 70 -21.39 6.90 33.24
C GLU A 70 -22.17 6.07 32.21
N ASP A 71 -21.65 5.97 30.97
CA ASP A 71 -22.18 5.12 29.91
C ASP A 71 -21.92 3.61 30.11
N GLY A 72 -21.32 3.23 31.24
CA GLY A 72 -21.01 1.85 31.60
C GLY A 72 -19.75 1.26 30.95
N LYS A 73 -18.97 2.06 30.21
CA LYS A 73 -17.70 1.61 29.59
C LYS A 73 -16.59 1.56 30.63
N THR A 74 -15.64 0.65 30.45
CA THR A 74 -14.44 0.56 31.31
C THR A 74 -13.24 1.15 30.58
N VAL A 75 -12.54 2.06 31.24
CA VAL A 75 -11.25 2.60 30.79
C VAL A 75 -10.17 2.04 31.70
N GLN A 76 -9.16 1.40 31.12
CA GLN A 76 -8.04 0.79 31.84
C GLN A 76 -6.73 1.24 31.20
N VAL A 77 -5.77 1.62 32.05
CA VAL A 77 -4.41 1.91 31.61
C VAL A 77 -3.55 0.69 31.88
N SER A 78 -2.88 0.20 30.84
CA SER A 78 -1.95 -0.92 30.89
C SER A 78 -0.65 -0.56 30.18
N GLN A 79 0.46 -1.18 30.58
CA GLN A 79 1.74 -0.99 29.91
C GLN A 79 1.66 -1.47 28.46
N PHE A 80 2.12 -0.62 27.55
CA PHE A 80 2.25 -0.91 26.13
C PHE A 80 3.73 -0.96 25.76
N TYR A 81 4.15 -2.05 25.10
CA TYR A 81 5.54 -2.23 24.65
C TYR A 81 5.59 -2.23 23.13
N ALA A 82 6.36 -1.30 22.57
CA ALA A 82 6.70 -1.27 21.16
C ALA A 82 8.23 -1.26 21.00
N ALA A 83 8.74 -2.09 20.11
CA ALA A 83 10.17 -2.17 19.81
C ALA A 83 10.39 -2.19 18.29
N ARG A 84 11.37 -1.41 17.83
CA ARG A 84 11.80 -1.38 16.43
C ARG A 84 13.31 -1.22 16.37
N ILE A 85 13.97 -1.98 15.51
CA ILE A 85 15.38 -1.80 15.17
C ILE A 85 15.48 -0.76 14.04
N PRO A 86 16.13 0.41 14.26
CA PRO A 86 16.40 1.36 13.20
C PRO A 86 17.28 0.74 12.11
N GLN A 87 17.06 1.09 10.85
CA GLN A 87 17.81 0.51 9.73
C GLN A 87 19.33 0.72 9.86
N SER A 88 19.75 1.87 10.38
CA SER A 88 21.16 2.20 10.62
C SER A 88 21.85 1.34 11.69
N LYS A 89 21.08 0.67 12.56
CA LYS A 89 21.60 -0.14 13.69
C LYS A 89 21.34 -1.64 13.53
N GLN A 90 20.92 -2.10 12.36
CA GLN A 90 20.55 -3.50 12.16
C GLN A 90 21.69 -4.49 12.44
N GLY A 91 22.91 -4.18 11.99
CA GLY A 91 24.08 -5.03 12.24
C GLY A 91 24.35 -5.21 13.74
N GLU A 92 24.58 -4.10 14.44
CA GLU A 92 24.83 -4.08 15.89
C GLU A 92 23.69 -4.75 16.69
N ALA A 93 22.44 -4.51 16.32
CA ALA A 93 21.29 -5.11 17.00
C ALA A 93 21.23 -6.64 16.78
N PHE A 94 21.51 -7.12 15.56
CA PHE A 94 21.54 -8.55 15.28
C PHE A 94 22.69 -9.26 15.99
N ASP A 95 23.85 -8.62 16.07
CA ASP A 95 25.00 -9.17 16.81
C ASP A 95 24.70 -9.23 18.31
N TRP A 96 24.15 -8.15 18.89
CA TRP A 96 23.72 -8.14 20.28
C TRP A 96 22.69 -9.25 20.57
N LEU A 97 21.70 -9.44 19.69
CA LEU A 97 20.70 -10.51 19.86
C LEU A 97 21.36 -11.90 19.85
N ARG A 98 22.33 -12.16 18.96
CA ARG A 98 23.05 -13.44 18.92
C ARG A 98 23.88 -13.66 20.19
N GLU A 99 24.64 -12.65 20.60
CA GLU A 99 25.51 -12.71 21.78
C GLU A 99 24.73 -12.92 23.09
N ASN A 100 23.48 -12.43 23.15
CA ASN A 100 22.62 -12.52 24.32
C ASN A 100 21.64 -13.70 24.26
N GLY A 101 21.88 -14.70 23.40
CA GLY A 101 21.05 -15.91 23.31
C GLY A 101 19.64 -15.68 22.74
N ALA A 102 19.41 -14.50 22.16
CA ALA A 102 18.17 -14.07 21.51
C ALA A 102 18.25 -14.19 19.97
N GLY A 103 19.30 -14.85 19.47
CA GLY A 103 19.58 -15.02 18.04
C GLY A 103 18.50 -15.76 17.28
N ASP A 104 17.69 -16.60 17.95
CA ASP A 104 16.60 -17.37 17.33
C ASP A 104 15.44 -16.50 16.85
N MET A 105 15.30 -15.26 17.35
CA MET A 105 14.36 -14.26 16.80
C MET A 105 14.80 -13.76 15.40
N ILE A 106 16.07 -14.00 15.10
CA ILE A 106 16.80 -14.09 13.85
C ILE A 106 16.13 -14.66 12.60
N LYS A 107 15.01 -14.15 12.07
CA LYS A 107 14.50 -14.71 10.81
C LYS A 107 15.40 -14.38 9.61
N ASN A 108 16.21 -15.35 9.20
CA ASN A 108 17.05 -15.25 8.01
C ASN A 108 16.28 -15.72 6.77
N ILE A 109 16.09 -14.84 5.80
CA ILE A 109 15.42 -15.14 4.53
C ILE A 109 16.44 -14.99 3.41
N VAL A 110 16.82 -16.12 2.80
CA VAL A 110 17.62 -16.12 1.57
C VAL A 110 16.66 -16.07 0.39
N SER A 111 16.86 -15.09 -0.50
CA SER A 111 16.05 -14.91 -1.70
C SER A 111 16.94 -14.98 -2.93
N CYS A 112 16.50 -15.73 -3.94
CA CYS A 112 17.15 -15.80 -5.25
C CYS A 112 16.18 -15.25 -6.30
N ASN A 113 16.69 -14.41 -7.19
CA ASN A 113 15.92 -13.83 -8.28
C ASN A 113 16.28 -14.52 -9.58
N PHE A 114 15.27 -15.08 -10.25
CA PHE A 114 15.38 -15.68 -11.57
C PHE A 114 14.78 -14.74 -12.61
N GLY A 115 15.49 -14.58 -13.71
CA GLY A 115 15.13 -13.75 -14.84
C GLY A 115 14.10 -14.38 -15.78
N ARG A 116 13.90 -13.73 -16.93
CA ARG A 116 13.02 -14.24 -17.98
C ARG A 116 13.59 -15.55 -18.54
N ALA A 117 12.71 -16.54 -18.75
CA ALA A 117 13.05 -17.87 -19.24
C ALA A 117 13.90 -18.74 -18.28
N GLU A 118 14.09 -18.31 -17.02
CA GLU A 118 14.78 -19.10 -15.98
C GLU A 118 13.80 -19.86 -15.06
N ASP A 119 12.53 -19.98 -15.47
CA ASP A 119 11.48 -20.67 -14.69
C ASP A 119 11.83 -22.14 -14.38
N GLY A 120 12.45 -22.83 -15.36
CA GLY A 120 12.97 -24.19 -15.16
C GLY A 120 14.06 -24.25 -14.09
N GLN A 121 15.03 -23.34 -14.13
CA GLN A 121 16.10 -23.27 -13.12
C GLN A 121 15.56 -22.96 -11.72
N ALA A 122 14.55 -22.09 -11.62
CA ALA A 122 13.88 -21.80 -10.36
C ALA A 122 13.18 -23.05 -9.80
N THR A 123 12.49 -23.80 -10.66
CA THR A 123 11.78 -25.03 -10.29
C THR A 123 12.77 -26.12 -9.83
N ASP A 124 13.86 -26.31 -10.57
CA ASP A 124 14.90 -27.28 -10.25
C ASP A 124 15.58 -26.95 -8.91
N LEU A 125 15.90 -25.67 -8.65
CA LEU A 125 16.50 -25.26 -7.38
C LEU A 125 15.54 -25.49 -6.20
N VAL A 126 14.25 -25.18 -6.37
CA VAL A 126 13.25 -25.43 -5.32
C VAL A 126 13.17 -26.92 -5.00
N ALA A 127 13.15 -27.79 -6.02
CA ALA A 127 13.11 -29.24 -5.83
C ALA A 127 14.38 -29.76 -5.12
N ASP A 128 15.56 -29.27 -5.49
CA ASP A 128 16.83 -29.65 -4.84
C ASP A 128 16.83 -29.25 -3.36
N LEU A 129 16.44 -28.02 -3.04
CA LEU A 129 16.38 -27.55 -1.65
C LEU A 129 15.32 -28.29 -0.81
N GLN A 130 14.17 -28.62 -1.40
CA GLN A 130 13.15 -29.47 -0.76
C GLN A 130 13.67 -30.89 -0.52
N SER A 131 14.44 -31.46 -1.45
CA SER A 131 15.05 -32.79 -1.29
C SER A 131 16.06 -32.83 -0.13
N LYS A 132 16.66 -31.69 0.21
CA LYS A 132 17.54 -31.49 1.37
C LYS A 132 16.78 -31.27 2.68
N GLY A 133 15.45 -31.38 2.67
CA GLY A 133 14.59 -31.21 3.85
C GLY A 133 14.36 -29.75 4.25
N LEU A 134 14.71 -28.79 3.39
CA LEU A 134 14.47 -27.37 3.67
C LEU A 134 13.03 -26.99 3.31
N ASN A 135 12.40 -26.18 4.16
CA ASN A 135 11.10 -25.61 3.86
C ASN A 135 11.27 -24.40 2.92
N VAL A 136 11.09 -24.62 1.62
CA VAL A 136 11.24 -23.60 0.59
C VAL A 136 9.89 -23.03 0.18
N SER A 137 9.80 -21.70 0.17
CA SER A 137 8.65 -20.95 -0.35
C SER A 137 8.99 -20.33 -1.69
N GLN A 138 8.37 -20.80 -2.78
CA GLN A 138 8.46 -20.16 -4.09
C GLN A 138 7.33 -19.14 -4.25
N LYS A 139 7.67 -17.91 -4.62
CA LYS A 139 6.69 -16.87 -4.96
C LYS A 139 6.79 -16.52 -6.44
N MET A 140 5.76 -16.88 -7.19
CA MET A 140 5.61 -16.46 -8.60
C MET A 140 4.76 -15.20 -8.66
N LYS A 141 5.22 -14.22 -9.43
CA LYS A 141 4.51 -12.95 -9.61
C LYS A 141 4.67 -12.48 -11.04
N VAL A 142 3.56 -12.04 -11.64
CA VAL A 142 3.61 -11.22 -12.85
C VAL A 142 3.66 -9.76 -12.41
N GLU A 143 4.64 -8.99 -12.92
CA GLU A 143 4.70 -7.57 -12.60
C GLU A 143 3.48 -6.84 -13.16
N PRO A 144 2.69 -6.12 -12.32
CA PRO A 144 1.42 -5.52 -12.76
C PRO A 144 1.55 -4.60 -13.96
N MET A 145 2.65 -3.84 -14.06
CA MET A 145 2.91 -2.97 -15.21
C MET A 145 3.20 -3.76 -16.49
N THR A 146 3.87 -4.92 -16.38
CA THR A 146 4.11 -5.81 -17.51
C THR A 146 2.80 -6.43 -18.00
N LEU A 147 1.97 -6.93 -17.08
CA LEU A 147 0.64 -7.46 -17.42
C LEU A 147 -0.24 -6.37 -18.06
N LYS A 148 -0.29 -5.18 -17.47
CA LYS A 148 -1.02 -4.03 -18.01
C LYS A 148 -0.56 -3.69 -19.44
N SER A 149 0.75 -3.60 -19.68
CA SER A 149 1.29 -3.31 -21.01
C SER A 149 0.95 -4.40 -22.02
N TYR A 150 1.06 -5.67 -21.63
CA TYR A 150 0.67 -6.81 -22.47
C TYR A 150 -0.81 -6.74 -22.86
N VAL A 151 -1.70 -6.63 -21.87
CA VAL A 151 -3.16 -6.54 -22.08
C VAL A 151 -3.52 -5.35 -22.96
N LYS A 152 -2.94 -4.17 -22.69
CA LYS A 152 -3.13 -2.97 -23.51
C LYS A 152 -2.74 -3.23 -24.97
N THR A 153 -1.55 -3.78 -25.21
CA THR A 153 -1.04 -4.05 -26.56
C THR A 153 -1.91 -5.07 -27.31
N GLU A 154 -2.38 -6.14 -26.66
CA GLU A 154 -3.22 -7.14 -27.32
C GLU A 154 -4.60 -6.57 -27.67
N ILE A 155 -5.20 -5.76 -26.78
CA ILE A 155 -6.47 -5.06 -27.05
C ILE A 155 -6.30 -4.05 -28.20
N GLU A 156 -5.23 -3.25 -28.21
CA GLU A 156 -4.94 -2.28 -29.29
C GLU A 156 -4.70 -2.95 -30.65
N LYS A 157 -4.20 -4.19 -30.65
CA LYS A 157 -4.05 -5.04 -31.84
C LYS A 157 -5.35 -5.74 -32.27
N GLY A 158 -6.47 -5.51 -31.57
CA GLY A 158 -7.77 -6.13 -31.85
C GLY A 158 -7.87 -7.60 -31.43
N ARG A 159 -6.96 -8.08 -30.57
CA ARG A 159 -6.99 -9.46 -30.07
C ARG A 159 -7.84 -9.56 -28.80
N SER A 160 -8.53 -10.68 -28.64
CA SER A 160 -9.30 -10.96 -27.43
C SER A 160 -8.39 -11.30 -26.26
N VAL A 161 -8.58 -10.61 -25.14
CA VAL A 161 -7.92 -10.90 -23.86
C VAL A 161 -8.96 -11.40 -22.85
N PRO A 162 -8.68 -12.45 -22.07
CA PRO A 162 -9.56 -12.91 -20.99
C PRO A 162 -9.70 -11.85 -19.88
N MET A 163 -10.72 -10.99 -20.00
CA MET A 163 -10.90 -9.82 -19.12
C MET A 163 -11.08 -10.21 -17.65
N ASP A 164 -11.91 -11.22 -17.38
CA ASP A 164 -12.20 -11.67 -16.01
C ASP A 164 -10.97 -12.33 -15.35
N LEU A 165 -10.28 -13.21 -16.09
CA LEU A 165 -9.08 -13.91 -15.60
C LEU A 165 -7.96 -12.94 -15.20
N PHE A 166 -7.77 -11.86 -15.97
CA PHE A 166 -6.74 -10.86 -15.70
C PHE A 166 -7.27 -9.64 -14.93
N GLY A 167 -8.53 -9.64 -14.50
CA GLY A 167 -9.15 -8.50 -13.82
C GLY A 167 -9.04 -7.20 -14.61
N VAL A 168 -9.15 -7.26 -15.94
CA VAL A 168 -8.95 -6.12 -16.82
C VAL A 168 -10.10 -5.14 -16.67
N TYR A 169 -9.77 -3.94 -16.21
CA TYR A 169 -10.68 -2.81 -16.17
C TYR A 169 -10.29 -1.77 -17.22
N VAL A 170 -11.17 -1.53 -18.19
CA VAL A 170 -10.98 -0.52 -19.25
C VAL A 170 -11.92 0.64 -18.98
N ALA A 171 -11.35 1.83 -18.74
CA ALA A 171 -12.10 3.06 -18.60
C ALA A 171 -11.35 4.24 -19.21
N ASN A 172 -12.09 5.19 -19.75
CA ASN A 172 -11.55 6.49 -20.14
C ASN A 172 -11.34 7.32 -18.88
N LYS A 173 -10.08 7.67 -18.57
CA LYS A 173 -9.73 8.43 -17.38
C LYS A 173 -9.35 9.86 -17.75
N THR A 174 -10.07 10.83 -17.20
CA THR A 174 -9.72 12.25 -17.29
C THR A 174 -8.45 12.53 -16.49
N THR A 175 -7.49 13.23 -17.10
CA THR A 175 -6.30 13.75 -16.43
C THR A 175 -6.25 15.25 -16.66
N ILE A 176 -6.27 16.03 -15.57
CA ILE A 176 -6.08 17.48 -15.60
C ILE A 176 -4.63 17.71 -15.15
N LYS A 177 -3.82 18.36 -15.99
CA LYS A 177 -2.44 18.74 -15.70
C LYS A 177 -2.37 20.22 -15.37
#